data_AF-A0A7J9SPV4-F1
#
_entry.id   AF-A0A7J9SPV4-F1
#
_cell.length_a   1.000
_cell.length_b   1.000
_cell.length_c   1.000
_cell.angle_alpha   90.00
_cell.angle_beta   90.00
_cell.angle_gamma   90.00
#
_symmetry.space_group_name_H-M   'P 1'
#
loop_
_entity.id
_entity.type
_entity.pdbx_description
1 polymer ?
#
loop_
_entity_poly.entity_id
_entity_poly.type
_entity_poly.pdbx_seq_one_letter_code
_entity_poly.pdbx_strand_id
1 'polypeptide(L)' 'MVTEAVIRKICKELDIEIIDIAVNQDHVHLFIKYPLKYSVSYISKMIKGKSSRVLRKEFPHFKEWCGDHLWAMDG' A
#
# COMPACT_ATOMS: atom_id res chain seq x y z
N MET A 1 -8.13 -2.98 10.21
CA MET A 1 -7.05 -2.00 10.52
C MET A 1 -6.96 -1.01 9.37
N VAL A 2 -6.80 0.31 9.61
CA VAL A 2 -6.92 1.37 8.57
C VAL A 2 -6.09 1.10 7.32
N THR A 3 -4.84 0.64 7.47
CA THR A 3 -3.94 0.27 6.36
C THR A 3 -4.56 -0.72 5.38
N GLU A 4 -5.17 -1.80 5.88
CA GLU A 4 -5.83 -2.79 5.04
C GLU A 4 -6.99 -2.17 4.24
N ALA A 5 -7.83 -1.35 4.87
CA ALA A 5 -8.95 -0.69 4.20
C ALA A 5 -8.48 0.24 3.07
N VAL A 6 -7.40 0.99 3.31
CA VAL A 6 -6.77 1.86 2.31
C VAL A 6 -6.22 1.04 1.14
N ILE A 7 -5.50 -0.04 1.41
CA ILE A 7 -4.95 -0.92 0.37
C ILE A 7 -6.08 -1.57 -0.45
N ARG A 8 -7.12 -2.10 0.19
CA ARG A 8 -8.29 -2.67 -0.50
C ARG A 8 -8.97 -1.66 -1.43
N LYS A 9 -9.10 -0.40 -1.00
CA LYS A 9 -9.64 0.67 -1.85
C LYS A 9 -8.75 0.93 -3.07
N ILE A 10 -7.43 1.02 -2.88
CA ILE A 10 -6.47 1.24 -3.97
C ILE A 10 -6.52 0.07 -4.98
N CYS A 11 -6.53 -1.17 -4.51
CA CYS A 11 -6.64 -2.35 -5.37
C CYS A 11 -7.96 -2.34 -6.17
N LYS A 12 -9.08 -1.98 -5.54
CA LYS A 12 -10.38 -1.82 -6.23
C LYS A 12 -10.33 -0.77 -7.34
N GLU A 13 -9.68 0.37 -7.11
CA GLU A 13 -9.49 1.42 -8.12
C GLU A 13 -8.62 0.97 -9.31
N LEU A 14 -7.78 -0.04 -9.11
CA LEU A 14 -6.86 -0.59 -10.12
C LEU A 14 -7.38 -1.88 -10.75
N ASP A 15 -8.61 -2.32 -10.43
CA ASP A 15 -9.16 -3.59 -10.89
C ASP A 15 -8.29 -4.80 -10.48
N ILE A 16 -7.69 -4.73 -9.29
CA ILE A 16 -6.88 -5.79 -8.68
C ILE A 16 -7.74 -6.55 -7.67
N GLU A 17 -7.80 -7.87 -7.85
CA GLU A 17 -8.44 -8.79 -6.93
C GLU A 17 -7.44 -9.18 -5.82
N ILE A 18 -7.83 -8.98 -4.56
CA ILE A 18 -7.04 -9.43 -3.40
C ILE A 18 -7.53 -10.83 -3.03
N ILE A 19 -6.66 -11.81 -3.18
CA ILE A 19 -6.91 -13.20 -2.77
C ILE A 19 -6.65 -13.33 -1.26
N ASP A 20 -5.57 -12.74 -0.76
CA ASP A 20 -5.26 -12.69 0.67
C ASP A 20 -4.45 -11.43 1.04
N ILE A 21 -4.57 -10.97 2.28
CA ILE A 21 -3.81 -9.86 2.83
C ILE A 21 -3.50 -10.07 4.32
N ALA A 22 -2.24 -9.85 4.70
CA ALA A 22 -1.82 -9.80 6.08
C ALA A 22 -1.09 -8.48 6.36
N VAL A 23 -1.55 -7.74 7.36
CA VAL A 23 -0.93 -6.47 7.80
C VAL A 23 -0.24 -6.71 9.14
N ASN A 24 1.08 -6.61 9.12
CA ASN A 24 1.93 -6.65 10.31
C ASN A 24 2.36 -5.23 10.69
N GLN A 25 3.04 -5.10 11.83
CA GLN A 25 3.46 -3.79 12.35
C GLN A 25 4.51 -3.11 11.47
N ASP A 26 5.33 -3.89 10.77
CA ASP A 26 6.49 -3.46 10.00
C ASP A 26 6.37 -3.73 8.49
N HIS A 27 5.45 -4.61 8.07
CA HIS A 27 5.27 -4.98 6.67
C HIS A 27 3.84 -5.45 6.34
N VAL A 28 3.54 -5.54 5.04
CA VAL A 28 2.27 -6.05 4.52
C VAL A 28 2.54 -7.11 3.47
N HIS A 29 1.86 -8.25 3.60
CA HIS A 29 1.82 -9.29 2.56
C HIS A 29 0.53 -9.15 1.75
N LEU A 30 0.65 -9.20 0.42
CA LEU A 30 -0.46 -9.14 -0.51
C LEU A 30 -0.36 -10.30 -1.49
N PHE A 31 -1.39 -11.14 -1.54
CA PHE A 31 -1.58 -12.13 -2.57
C PHE A 31 -2.71 -11.68 -3.50
N ILE A 32 -2.38 -11.40 -4.75
CA ILE A 32 -3.27 -10.67 -5.66
C ILE A 32 -3.33 -11.32 -7.05
N LYS A 33 -4.46 -11.12 -7.71
CA LYS A 33 -4.64 -11.33 -9.16
C LYS A 33 -4.87 -9.97 -9.81
N TYR A 34 -4.12 -9.68 -10.87
CA TYR A 34 -4.06 -8.34 -11.46
C TYR A 34 -4.12 -8.36 -13.00
N PRO A 35 -4.60 -7.28 -13.64
CA PRO A 35 -4.59 -7.16 -15.10
C PRO A 35 -3.18 -7.15 -15.69
N LEU A 36 -2.96 -7.90 -16.78
CA LEU A 36 -1.65 -8.04 -17.44
C LEU A 36 -1.04 -6.73 -17.96
N LYS A 37 -1.85 -5.67 -18.12
CA LYS A 37 -1.40 -4.33 -18.51
C LYS A 37 -0.56 -3.63 -17.43
N TYR A 38 -0.58 -4.12 -16.19
CA TYR A 38 0.18 -3.55 -15.09
C TYR A 38 1.40 -4.40 -14.77
N SER A 39 2.57 -3.76 -14.68
CA SER A 39 3.76 -4.40 -14.10
C SER A 39 3.64 -4.49 -12.59
N VAL A 40 4.32 -5.47 -11.98
CA VAL A 40 4.41 -5.60 -10.52
C VAL A 40 4.99 -4.33 -9.88
N SER A 41 6.00 -3.73 -10.52
CA SER A 41 6.60 -2.47 -10.06
C SER A 41 5.61 -1.31 -10.07
N TYR A 42 4.74 -1.22 -11.09
CA TYR A 42 3.68 -0.22 -11.15
C TYR A 42 2.67 -0.42 -10.02
N ILE A 43 2.23 -1.66 -9.78
CA ILE A 43 1.30 -1.99 -8.70
C ILE A 43 1.89 -1.62 -7.33
N SER A 44 3.13 -2.04 -7.06
CA SER A 44 3.86 -1.69 -5.83
C SER A 44 3.91 -0.18 -5.63
N LYS A 45 4.32 0.57 -6.66
CA LYS A 45 4.40 2.04 -6.63
C LYS A 45 3.06 2.68 -6.30
N MET A 46 1.97 2.20 -6.92
CA MET A 46 0.64 2.75 -6.70
C MET A 46 0.13 2.47 -5.29
N ILE A 47 0.29 1.24 -4.80
CA ILE A 47 -0.10 0.85 -3.44
C ILE A 47 0.70 1.65 -2.41
N LYS A 48 2.04 1.65 -2.49
CA LYS A 48 2.92 2.37 -1.56
C LYS A 48 2.65 3.87 -1.57
N GLY A 49 2.56 4.48 -2.76
CA GLY A 49 2.38 5.92 -2.91
C GLY A 49 1.03 6.42 -2.40
N LYS A 50 -0.07 5.80 -2.86
CA LYS A 50 -1.43 6.21 -2.46
C LYS A 50 -1.66 5.94 -0.97
N SER A 51 -1.22 4.79 -0.46
CA SER A 51 -1.39 4.47 0.97
C SER A 51 -0.58 5.40 1.86
N SER A 52 0.67 5.72 1.51
CA SER A 52 1.51 6.68 2.23
C SER A 52 0.82 8.05 2.35
N ARG A 53 0.26 8.55 1.24
CA ARG A 53 -0.48 9.82 1.24
C ARG A 53 -1.69 9.80 2.17
N VAL A 54 -2.49 8.75 2.14
CA VAL A 54 -3.72 8.64 2.96
C VAL A 54 -3.36 8.48 4.43
N LEU A 55 -2.50 7.52 4.76
CA LEU A 55 -2.12 7.21 6.14
C LEU A 55 -1.41 8.38 6.81
N ARG A 56 -0.56 9.12 6.11
CA ARG A 56 0.09 10.32 6.69
C ARG A 56 -0.85 11.48 6.94
N LYS A 57 -1.90 11.60 6.13
CA LYS A 57 -2.96 12.59 6.37
C LYS A 57 -3.77 12.24 7.62
N GLU A 58 -4.02 10.96 7.83
CA GLU A 58 -4.78 10.43 8.96
C GLU A 58 -3.96 10.36 10.25
N PHE A 59 -2.66 10.08 10.13
CA PHE A 59 -1.72 9.91 11.23
C PHE A 59 -0.49 10.81 11.06
N PRO A 60 -0.61 12.14 11.31
CA PRO A 60 0.51 13.08 11.13
C PRO A 60 1.76 12.74 11.95
N HIS A 61 1.59 12.06 13.10
CA HIS A 61 2.69 11.62 13.97
C HIS A 61 3.63 10.59 13.31
N PHE A 62 3.22 9.95 12.21
CA PHE A 62 4.12 9.06 11.45
C PHE A 62 5.38 9.76 10.94
N LYS A 63 5.34 11.09 10.77
CA LYS A 63 6.54 11.87 10.40
C LYS A 63 7.67 11.72 11.43
N GLU A 64 7.35 11.55 12.69
CA GLU A 64 8.33 11.38 13.77
C GLU A 64 8.96 9.98 13.75
N TRP A 65 8.22 8.97 13.28
CA TRP A 65 8.66 7.57 13.31
C TRP A 65 9.37 7.12 12.04
N CYS A 66 8.90 7.56 10.87
CA CYS A 66 9.41 7.11 9.56
C CYS A 66 9.91 8.27 8.66
N GLY A 67 9.99 9.49 9.19
CA GLY A 67 10.43 10.66 8.43
C GLY A 67 9.62 10.86 7.15
N ASP A 68 10.34 11.06 6.04
CA ASP A 68 9.74 11.30 4.72
C ASP A 68 9.32 10.01 4.00
N HIS A 69 9.63 8.81 4.51
CA HIS A 69 9.31 7.53 3.83
C HIS A 69 8.62 6.49 4.72
N LEU A 70 7.33 6.25 4.47
CA LEU A 70 6.53 5.25 5.21
C LEU A 70 6.87 3.82 4.78
N TRP A 71 7.17 3.64 3.50
CA TRP A 71 7.51 2.36 2.90
C TRP A 71 9.00 2.34 2.55
N ALA A 72 9.60 1.15 2.59
CA ALA A 72 10.93 0.94 2.05
C ALA A 72 10.96 1.32 0.55
N MET A 73 12.03 2.02 0.17
CA MET A 73 12.31 2.37 -1.22
C MET A 73 12.65 1.11 -2.00
N ASP A 74 12.10 1.00 -3.21
CA ASP A 74 12.52 -0.03 -4.15
C ASP A 74 13.94 0.36 -4.63
N GLY A 75 14.92 -0.51 -4.37
CA GLY A 75 16.29 -0.39 -4.88
C GLY A 75 16.44 -1.02 -6.26
#